data_AF-D5UE30-F1
#
_entry.id   AF-D5UE30-F1
#
_cell.length_a   1.000
_cell.length_b   1.000
_cell.length_c   1.000
_cell.angle_alpha   90.00
_cell.angle_beta   90.00
_cell.angle_gamma   90.00
#
_symmetry.space_group_name_H-M   'P 1'
#
loop_
_entity.id
_entity.type
_entity.pdbx_description
1 polymer ?
#
loop_
_entity_poly.entity_id
_entity_poly.type
_entity_poly.pdbx_seq_one_letter_code
_entity_poly.pdbx_strand_id
1 'polypeptide(L)' 'MAARYRLERDRLIHQLRAEDPARWSYSAIAEALGCSRELVALVTRRSR' A
#
# COMPACT_ATOMS: atom_id res chain seq x y z
N MET A 1 18.70 -6.81 1.34
CA MET A 1 18.12 -5.78 0.47
C MET A 1 16.60 -5.88 0.32
N ALA A 2 16.03 -7.06 0.05
CA ALA A 2 14.57 -7.22 -0.14
C ALA A 2 13.68 -6.73 1.02
N ALA A 3 14.15 -6.76 2.27
CA ALA A 3 13.36 -6.29 3.42
C ALA A 3 13.17 -4.76 3.44
N ARG A 4 14.15 -3.99 2.96
CA ARG A 4 14.07 -2.52 2.91
C ARG A 4 13.03 -2.06 1.89
N TYR A 5 13.02 -2.66 0.70
CA TYR A 5 12.02 -2.37 -0.33
C TYR A 5 10.59 -2.70 0.13
N ARG A 6 10.41 -3.75 0.94
CA ARG A 6 9.10 -4.07 1.54
C ARG A 6 8.65 -2.99 2.52
N LEU A 7 9.52 -2.57 3.43
CA LEU A 7 9.21 -1.50 4.39
C LEU A 7 8.89 -0.17 3.69
N GLU A 8 9.62 0.16 2.63
CA GLU A 8 9.39 1.37 1.83
C GLU A 8 7.99 1.34 1.18
N ARG A 9 7.66 0.25 0.50
CA ARG A 9 6.34 0.07 -0.13
C ARG A 9 5.22 0.10 0.90
N ASP A 10 5.40 -0.56 2.04
CA ASP A 10 4.37 -0.61 3.07
C ASP A 10 4.10 0.81 3.62
N ARG A 11 5.15 1.63 3.80
CA ARG A 11 4.99 3.06 4.14
C ARG A 11 4.23 3.84 3.07
N LEU A 12 4.55 3.64 1.79
CA LEU A 12 3.85 4.31 0.68
C LEU A 12 2.36 3.94 0.65
N ILE A 13 2.04 2.66 0.84
CA ILE A 13 0.64 2.18 0.92
C ILE A 13 -0.10 2.93 2.03
N HIS A 14 0.50 3.08 3.21
CA HIS A 14 -0.11 3.81 4.32
C HIS A 14 -0.25 5.31 4.06
N GLN A 15 0.76 5.94 3.47
CA GLN A 15 0.71 7.37 3.14
C GLN A 15 -0.39 7.68 2.13
N LEU A 16 -0.46 6.93 1.02
CA LEU A 16 -1.51 7.09 0.01
C LEU A 16 -2.89 6.85 0.62
N ARG A 17 -3.03 5.83 1.46
CA ARG A 17 -4.32 5.53 2.10
C ARG A 17 -4.73 6.59 3.12
N ALA A 18 -3.79 7.26 3.78
CA ALA A 18 -4.06 8.33 4.73
C ALA A 18 -4.35 9.68 4.04
N GLU A 19 -3.77 9.93 2.87
CA GLU A 19 -3.96 11.17 2.11
C GLU A 19 -5.41 11.34 1.65
N ASP A 20 -5.96 10.33 0.97
CA ASP A 20 -7.35 10.34 0.52
C ASP A 20 -7.89 8.92 0.33
N PRO A 21 -8.61 8.36 1.32
CA PRO A 21 -9.18 7.02 1.22
C PRO A 21 -10.25 6.85 0.13
N ALA A 22 -10.88 7.93 -0.33
CA ALA A 22 -11.91 7.87 -1.37
C ALA A 22 -11.26 7.78 -2.75
N ARG A 23 -10.19 8.54 -2.98
CA ARG A 23 -9.39 8.51 -4.21
C ARG A 23 -8.47 7.30 -4.28
N TRP A 24 -7.78 6.97 -3.20
CA TRP A 24 -6.78 5.90 -3.14
C TRP A 24 -7.39 4.55 -2.74
N SER A 25 -8.24 3.99 -3.60
CA SER A 25 -8.76 2.63 -3.42
C SER A 25 -7.64 1.57 -3.43
N TYR A 26 -7.90 0.37 -2.92
CA TYR A 26 -6.90 -0.71 -2.90
C TYR A 26 -6.40 -1.08 -4.30
N SER A 27 -7.26 -0.99 -5.33
CA SER A 27 -6.87 -1.21 -6.72
C SER A 27 -6.02 -0.06 -7.26
N ALA A 28 -6.37 1.19 -6.95
CA ALA A 28 -5.60 2.35 -7.41
C ALA A 28 -4.17 2.37 -6.85
N ILE A 29 -4.01 2.00 -5.57
CA ILE A 29 -2.68 1.87 -4.94
C ILE A 29 -1.89 0.71 -5.57
N ALA A 30 -2.56 -0.41 -5.86
CA ALA A 30 -1.95 -1.58 -6.48
C ALA A 30 -1.41 -1.25 -7.88
N GLU A 31 -2.20 -0.55 -8.70
CA GLU A 31 -1.79 -0.08 -10.02
C GLU A 31 -0.65 0.94 -9.95
N ALA A 32 -0.73 1.93 -9.06
CA ALA A 32 0.31 2.96 -8.91
C ALA A 32 1.66 2.39 -8.46
N LEU A 33 1.67 1.35 -7.62
CA LEU A 33 2.87 0.73 -7.08
C LEU A 33 3.32 -0.52 -7.84
N GLY A 34 2.57 -0.96 -8.86
CA GLY A 34 2.86 -2.18 -9.62
C GLY A 34 2.83 -3.45 -8.76
N CYS A 35 1.90 -3.54 -7.80
CA CYS A 35 1.77 -4.69 -6.91
C CYS A 35 0.33 -5.25 -6.90
N SER A 36 0.12 -6.40 -6.26
CA SER A 36 -1.22 -7.01 -6.15
C SER A 36 -2.10 -6.27 -5.15
N ARG A 37 -3.40 -6.17 -5.43
CA ARG A 37 -4.41 -5.61 -4.50
C ARG A 37 -4.45 -6.34 -3.16
N GLU A 38 -4.25 -7.65 -3.14
CA GLU A 38 -4.20 -8.47 -1.94
C GLU A 38 -3.08 -8.04 -1.01
N LEU A 39 -1.94 -7.63 -1.58
CA LEU A 39 -0.81 -7.12 -0.81
C LEU A 39 -1.13 -5.77 -0.15
N VAL A 40 -1.77 -4.87 -0.88
CA VAL A 40 -2.23 -3.58 -0.32
C VAL A 40 -3.19 -3.81 0.85
N ALA A 41 -4.12 -4.76 0.70
CA ALA A 41 -5.04 -5.14 1.77
C ALA A 41 -4.32 -5.76 2.98
N LEU A 42 -3.34 -6.65 2.76
CA LEU A 42 -2.52 -7.26 3.80
C LEU A 42 -1.77 -6.21 4.63
N VAL A 43 -1.11 -5.27 3.94
CA VAL A 43 -0.35 -4.18 4.56
C VAL A 43 -1.27 -3.26 5.35
N THR A 44 -2.39 -2.84 4.73
CA THR A 44 -3.38 -1.98 5.39
C THR A 44 -3.96 -2.62 6.65
N ARG A 45 -4.18 -3.95 6.65
CA ARG A 45 -4.66 -4.70 7.83
C ARG A 45 -3.59 -4.88 8.90
N ARG A 46 -2.32 -5.04 8.54
CA ARG A 46 -1.22 -5.27 9.48
C ARG A 46 -0.89 -4.05 10.35
N SER A 47 -1.21 -2.84 9.88
CA SER A 47 -0.99 -1.59 10.62
C SER A 47 -2.17 -1.17 11.51
N ARG A 48 -3.28 -1.93 11.51
CA ARG A 48 -4.39 -1.74 12.44
C ARG A 48 -4.20 -2.56 13.71
#